data_AF-A0A0P6X5N6-F1
#
_entry.id   AF-A0A0P6X5N6-F1
#
_cell.length_a   1.000
_cell.length_b   1.000
_cell.length_c   1.000
_cell.angle_alpha   90.00
_cell.angle_beta   90.00
_cell.angle_gamma   90.00
#
_symmetry.space_group_name_H-M   'P 1'
#
loop_
_entity.id
_entity.type
_entity.pdbx_description
1 polymer ?
#
loop_
_entity_poly.entity_id
_entity_poly.type
_entity_poly.pdbx_seq_one_letter_code
_entity_poly.pdbx_strand_id
1 'polypeptide(L)'
;MASRDELYSALDMYLAGLNARDSAKVRWADAPFISENNVRLEPGDGLWNTITGQGPYDLRFADVKTGQVALFTCVEETNATSPAAIRLGVQDGKIAEVETVVARNADEGFPFLGQKFERKPAMEALVPAGESSSREELLEIANGYFETIERNDGTIRTRFFPTCNRVENGVQTTNNQEFPLPIARLGCEEQFRMGWYRYDDRLRGRRFPLVDEERGIVLAYGFIDHCGIVGDYTLTDGTPASSPVRRPHSYYLAEAFKIRAGAIEQIEADFLTVPYHMPSPWDSRGEPIT
;
A
#
# COMPACT_ATOMS: atom_id res chain seq x y z
N MET A 1 -19.82 -16.92 2.97
CA MET A 1 -18.87 -15.80 3.08
C MET A 1 -18.33 -15.81 4.51
N ALA A 2 -17.02 -15.71 4.68
CA ALA A 2 -16.41 -15.65 6.00
C ALA A 2 -16.75 -14.32 6.68
N SER A 3 -16.98 -14.36 7.99
CA SER A 3 -17.12 -13.18 8.83
C SER A 3 -15.77 -12.45 8.99
N ARG A 4 -15.82 -11.18 9.41
CA ARG A 4 -14.61 -10.40 9.73
C ARG A 4 -13.75 -11.09 10.78
N ASP A 5 -14.37 -11.67 11.82
CA ASP A 5 -13.66 -12.38 12.89
C ASP A 5 -12.97 -13.65 12.39
N GLU A 6 -13.59 -14.38 11.46
CA GLU A 6 -12.96 -15.56 10.82
C GLU A 6 -11.78 -15.14 9.94
N LEU A 7 -11.89 -14.03 9.21
CA LEU A 7 -10.80 -13.47 8.41
C LEU A 7 -9.63 -12.97 9.27
N TYR A 8 -9.91 -12.28 10.38
CA TYR A 8 -8.88 -11.90 11.34
C TYR A 8 -8.24 -13.10 12.03
N SER A 9 -9.02 -14.14 12.34
CA SER A 9 -8.47 -15.40 12.88
C SER A 9 -7.52 -16.08 11.87
N ALA A 10 -7.83 -16.02 10.57
CA ALA A 10 -6.95 -16.54 9.53
C ALA A 10 -5.64 -15.73 9.44
N LEU A 11 -5.73 -14.40 9.55
CA LEU A 11 -4.56 -13.51 9.63
C LEU A 11 -3.70 -13.82 10.87
N ASP A 12 -4.31 -13.96 12.05
CA ASP A 12 -3.59 -14.25 13.29
C ASP A 12 -2.89 -15.62 13.22
N MET A 13 -3.53 -16.64 12.64
CA MET A 13 -2.90 -17.95 12.37
C MET A 13 -1.70 -17.82 11.43
N TYR A 14 -1.82 -17.04 10.35
CA TYR A 14 -0.72 -16.78 9.42
C TYR A 14 0.46 -16.12 10.13
N LEU A 15 0.21 -15.06 10.91
CA LEU A 15 1.25 -14.34 11.66
C LEU A 15 1.91 -15.22 12.73
N ALA A 16 1.15 -16.06 13.42
CA ALA A 16 1.70 -17.02 14.37
C ALA A 16 2.62 -18.04 13.69
N GLY A 17 2.27 -18.48 12.47
CA GLY A 17 3.15 -19.30 11.63
C GLY A 17 4.42 -18.55 11.24
N LEU A 18 4.27 -17.33 10.70
CA LEU A 18 5.38 -16.49 10.23
C LEU A 18 6.39 -16.21 11.35
N ASN A 19 5.91 -15.76 12.51
CA ASN A 19 6.75 -15.48 13.69
C ASN A 19 7.42 -16.73 14.24
N ALA A 20 6.82 -17.91 14.06
CA ALA A 20 7.44 -19.18 14.41
C ALA A 20 8.36 -19.75 13.32
N ARG A 21 8.45 -19.09 12.16
CA ARG A 21 9.11 -19.58 10.94
C ARG A 21 8.66 -20.99 10.54
N ASP A 22 7.38 -21.29 10.74
CA ASP A 22 6.81 -22.62 10.54
C ASP A 22 5.55 -22.53 9.67
N SER A 23 5.74 -22.68 8.37
CA SER A 23 4.66 -22.59 7.38
C SER A 23 3.66 -23.75 7.49
N ALA A 24 3.99 -24.84 8.19
CA ALA A 24 3.06 -25.95 8.41
C ALA A 24 1.95 -25.61 9.42
N LYS A 25 2.10 -24.51 10.18
CA LYS A 25 1.05 -23.99 11.07
C LYS A 25 -0.08 -23.27 10.34
N VAL A 26 0.11 -22.95 9.06
CA VAL A 26 -0.86 -22.23 8.26
C VAL A 26 -1.76 -23.21 7.52
N ARG A 27 -3.06 -22.97 7.57
CA ARG A 27 -4.05 -23.76 6.83
C ARG A 27 -4.10 -23.32 5.36
N TRP A 28 -3.18 -23.84 4.54
CA TRP A 28 -3.10 -23.54 3.11
C TRP A 28 -4.22 -24.17 2.29
N ALA A 29 -4.64 -23.48 1.23
CA ALA A 29 -5.38 -24.08 0.13
C ALA A 29 -4.44 -24.97 -0.70
N ASP A 30 -5.00 -25.75 -1.62
CA ASP A 30 -4.19 -26.53 -2.56
C ASP A 30 -3.52 -25.55 -3.53
N ALA A 31 -2.19 -25.63 -3.66
CA ALA A 31 -1.36 -24.73 -4.49
C ALA A 31 -1.60 -23.22 -4.21
N PRO A 32 -1.31 -22.73 -2.99
CA PRO A 32 -1.61 -21.34 -2.61
C PRO A 32 -0.79 -20.35 -3.44
N PHE A 33 -1.38 -19.20 -3.81
CA PHE A 33 -0.70 -18.16 -4.58
C PHE A 33 0.03 -17.16 -3.66
N ILE A 34 1.32 -17.36 -3.41
CA ILE A 34 2.19 -16.53 -2.57
C ILE A 34 3.14 -15.67 -3.40
N SER A 35 3.28 -14.39 -3.02
CA SER A 35 4.38 -13.54 -3.46
C SER A 35 4.90 -12.64 -2.34
N GLU A 36 6.19 -12.36 -2.35
CA GLU A 36 6.81 -11.28 -1.57
C GLU A 36 7.51 -10.33 -2.54
N ASN A 37 7.33 -9.02 -2.36
CA ASN A 37 8.02 -8.00 -3.15
C ASN A 37 7.90 -8.23 -4.67
N ASN A 38 6.70 -8.59 -5.10
CA ASN A 38 6.34 -8.93 -6.49
C ASN A 38 7.07 -10.16 -7.08
N VAL A 39 7.67 -11.01 -6.25
CA VAL A 39 8.29 -12.28 -6.65
C VAL A 39 7.45 -13.45 -6.18
N ARG A 40 7.24 -14.41 -7.06
CA ARG A 40 6.53 -15.66 -6.77
C ARG A 40 7.35 -16.54 -5.84
N LEU A 41 6.75 -17.01 -4.75
CA LEU A 41 7.41 -17.83 -3.74
C LEU A 41 6.60 -19.08 -3.36
N GLU A 42 7.26 -19.99 -2.66
CA GLU A 42 6.67 -21.17 -2.01
C GLU A 42 6.35 -20.90 -0.53
N PRO A 43 5.43 -21.67 0.09
CA PRO A 43 5.18 -21.55 1.53
C PRO A 43 6.44 -21.76 2.37
N GLY A 44 6.79 -20.77 3.21
CA GLY A 44 7.98 -20.82 4.07
C GLY A 44 9.24 -20.22 3.47
N ASP A 45 9.19 -19.63 2.28
CA ASP A 45 10.31 -18.89 1.68
C ASP A 45 10.25 -17.37 1.99
N GLY A 46 11.26 -16.60 1.56
CA GLY A 46 11.31 -15.15 1.75
C GLY A 46 11.47 -14.76 3.23
N LEU A 47 10.63 -13.84 3.70
CA LEU A 47 10.60 -13.31 5.06
C LEU A 47 10.52 -14.42 6.12
N TRP A 48 9.91 -15.56 5.82
CA TRP A 48 9.85 -16.73 6.71
C TRP A 48 11.24 -17.20 7.16
N ASN A 49 12.26 -17.05 6.32
CA ASN A 49 13.63 -17.46 6.63
C ASN A 49 14.36 -16.45 7.52
N THR A 50 13.95 -15.18 7.49
CA THR A 50 14.74 -14.06 8.04
C THR A 50 14.08 -13.38 9.24
N ILE A 51 12.75 -13.45 9.38
CA ILE A 51 11.99 -12.73 10.41
C ILE A 51 12.41 -13.12 11.83
N THR A 52 12.95 -12.20 12.61
CA THR A 52 13.32 -12.38 14.02
C THR A 52 12.26 -11.89 14.99
N GLY A 53 11.32 -11.09 14.51
CA GLY A 53 10.24 -10.52 15.32
C GLY A 53 9.23 -9.73 14.48
N GLN A 54 8.16 -9.30 15.13
CA GLN A 54 7.13 -8.43 14.57
C GLN A 54 6.84 -7.33 15.59
N GLY A 55 6.78 -6.09 15.13
CA GLY A 55 6.45 -4.95 15.97
C GLY A 55 4.94 -4.87 16.29
N PRO A 56 4.54 -3.94 17.17
CA PRO A 56 3.18 -3.89 17.71
C PRO A 56 2.16 -3.24 16.76
N TYR A 57 2.57 -2.83 15.56
CA TYR A 57 1.71 -2.10 14.65
C TYR A 57 0.75 -3.03 13.93
N ASP A 58 -0.53 -2.72 14.07
CA ASP A 58 -1.61 -3.62 13.73
C ASP A 58 -2.76 -2.86 13.07
N LEU A 59 -2.50 -2.36 11.86
CA LEU A 59 -3.53 -1.78 11.02
C LEU A 59 -4.10 -2.86 10.09
N ARG A 60 -5.10 -3.57 10.58
CA ARG A 60 -5.81 -4.62 9.83
C ARG A 60 -7.20 -4.19 9.38
N PHE A 61 -7.63 -4.71 8.23
CA PHE A 61 -8.97 -4.50 7.67
C PHE A 61 -9.36 -5.70 6.79
N ALA A 62 -10.65 -5.85 6.48
CA ALA A 62 -11.17 -7.05 5.84
C ALA A 62 -12.34 -6.76 4.90
N ASP A 63 -12.39 -7.51 3.80
CA ASP A 63 -13.50 -7.53 2.85
C ASP A 63 -14.18 -8.91 2.94
N VAL A 64 -15.31 -8.92 3.64
CA VAL A 64 -16.11 -10.13 3.87
C VAL A 64 -16.80 -10.63 2.60
N LYS A 65 -16.99 -9.77 1.59
CA LYS A 65 -17.64 -10.15 0.33
C LYS A 65 -16.72 -11.02 -0.53
N THR A 66 -15.43 -10.71 -0.54
CA THR A 66 -14.42 -11.37 -1.39
C THR A 66 -13.47 -12.29 -0.61
N GLY A 67 -13.61 -12.36 0.71
CA GLY A 67 -12.81 -13.24 1.56
C GLY A 67 -11.37 -12.76 1.75
N GLN A 68 -11.18 -11.45 1.87
CA GLN A 68 -9.86 -10.82 1.84
C GLN A 68 -9.57 -10.16 3.19
N VAL A 69 -8.33 -10.27 3.65
CA VAL A 69 -7.87 -9.62 4.87
C VAL A 69 -6.47 -9.07 4.64
N ALA A 70 -6.19 -7.90 5.18
CA ALA A 70 -4.86 -7.33 5.11
C ALA A 70 -4.42 -6.72 6.42
N LEU A 71 -3.10 -6.55 6.55
CA LEU A 71 -2.41 -5.98 7.68
C LEU A 71 -1.25 -5.10 7.19
N PHE A 72 -1.22 -3.85 7.66
CA PHE A 72 0.00 -3.05 7.71
C PHE A 72 0.63 -3.20 9.10
N THR A 73 1.91 -3.55 9.13
CA THR A 73 2.68 -3.84 10.34
C THR A 73 4.15 -3.46 10.15
N CYS A 74 5.01 -3.85 11.09
CA CYS A 74 6.45 -3.84 10.88
C CYS A 74 7.05 -5.17 11.32
N VAL A 75 8.07 -5.62 10.58
CA VAL A 75 8.76 -6.88 10.79
C VAL A 75 10.22 -6.61 11.12
N GLU A 76 10.78 -7.43 12.00
CA GLU A 76 12.17 -7.35 12.38
C GLU A 76 12.95 -8.46 11.67
N GLU A 77 14.05 -8.09 11.05
CA GLU A 77 15.09 -9.00 10.55
C GLU A 77 16.40 -8.66 11.28
N THR A 78 17.44 -9.47 11.07
CA THR A 78 18.68 -9.45 11.88
C THR A 78 19.38 -8.08 12.03
N ASN A 79 19.13 -7.14 11.13
CA ASN A 79 19.81 -5.86 11.07
C ASN A 79 18.86 -4.64 11.05
N ALA A 80 17.54 -4.83 10.92
CA ALA A 80 16.61 -3.74 10.72
C ALA A 80 15.16 -4.11 11.05
N THR A 81 14.38 -3.09 11.39
CA THR A 81 12.92 -3.13 11.38
C THR A 81 12.45 -2.52 10.07
N SER A 82 11.54 -3.20 9.37
CA SER A 82 10.99 -2.75 8.09
C SER A 82 9.45 -2.69 8.15
N PRO A 83 8.79 -1.71 7.51
CA PRO A 83 7.34 -1.75 7.27
C PRO A 83 6.99 -2.95 6.41
N ALA A 84 5.81 -3.51 6.66
CA ALA A 84 5.28 -4.56 5.81
C ALA A 84 3.75 -4.47 5.67
N ALA A 85 3.28 -4.68 4.45
CA ALA A 85 1.89 -4.89 4.11
C ALA A 85 1.68 -6.34 3.69
N ILE A 86 0.75 -7.04 4.34
CA ILE A 86 0.44 -8.44 4.08
C ILE A 86 -1.05 -8.55 3.76
N ARG A 87 -1.40 -9.04 2.56
CA ARG A 87 -2.77 -9.41 2.20
C ARG A 87 -2.89 -10.92 2.11
N LEU A 88 -3.98 -11.46 2.65
CA LEU A 88 -4.39 -12.85 2.49
C LEU A 88 -5.73 -12.93 1.74
N GLY A 89 -5.80 -13.84 0.77
CA GLY A 89 -7.05 -14.30 0.17
C GLY A 89 -7.46 -15.63 0.78
N VAL A 90 -8.65 -15.68 1.38
CA VAL A 90 -9.17 -16.85 2.11
C VAL A 90 -10.33 -17.47 1.33
N GLN A 91 -10.21 -18.76 1.03
CA GLN A 91 -11.22 -19.55 0.33
C GLN A 91 -11.50 -20.82 1.13
N ASP A 92 -12.77 -21.10 1.44
CA ASP A 92 -13.21 -22.26 2.23
C ASP A 92 -12.45 -22.45 3.57
N GLY A 93 -12.15 -21.32 4.23
CA GLY A 93 -11.41 -21.29 5.49
C GLY A 93 -9.93 -21.69 5.37
N LYS A 94 -9.38 -21.69 4.15
CA LYS A 94 -7.97 -21.94 3.84
C LYS A 94 -7.35 -20.69 3.20
N ILE A 95 -6.06 -20.44 3.43
CA ILE A 95 -5.33 -19.34 2.80
C ILE A 95 -4.93 -19.79 1.38
N ALA A 96 -5.58 -19.19 0.39
CA ALA A 96 -5.35 -19.44 -1.03
C ALA A 96 -4.38 -18.44 -1.63
N GLU A 97 -4.20 -17.26 -1.02
CA GLU A 97 -3.36 -16.21 -1.55
C GLU A 97 -2.61 -15.47 -0.45
N VAL A 98 -1.38 -15.07 -0.73
CA VAL A 98 -0.57 -14.20 0.13
C VAL A 98 0.17 -13.22 -0.76
N GLU A 99 -0.01 -11.93 -0.48
CA GLU A 99 0.69 -10.86 -1.17
C GLU A 99 1.37 -9.94 -0.16
N THR A 100 2.69 -10.05 -0.07
CA THR A 100 3.51 -9.34 0.90
C THR A 100 4.36 -8.27 0.22
N VAL A 101 4.38 -7.08 0.80
CA VAL A 101 5.36 -6.03 0.54
C VAL A 101 6.15 -5.82 1.83
N VAL A 102 7.48 -5.83 1.75
CA VAL A 102 8.40 -5.50 2.84
C VAL A 102 9.34 -4.40 2.34
N ALA A 103 9.23 -3.21 2.91
CA ALA A 103 9.99 -2.02 2.51
C ALA A 103 11.30 -1.91 3.30
N ARG A 104 12.34 -2.61 2.84
CA ARG A 104 13.64 -2.63 3.51
C ARG A 104 14.44 -1.38 3.13
N ASN A 105 14.65 -0.48 4.10
CA ASN A 105 15.44 0.74 3.87
C ASN A 105 16.86 0.48 3.31
N ALA A 106 17.44 -0.71 3.54
CA ALA A 106 18.74 -1.10 3.00
C ALA A 106 18.75 -1.27 1.47
N ASP A 107 17.58 -1.53 0.86
CA ASP A 107 17.43 -1.77 -0.57
C ASP A 107 16.98 -0.49 -1.32
N GLU A 108 16.56 0.55 -0.59
CA GLU A 108 15.97 1.75 -1.17
C GLU A 108 17.01 2.80 -1.61
N GLY A 109 16.77 3.39 -2.78
CA GLY A 109 17.55 4.55 -3.25
C GLY A 109 17.31 5.81 -2.42
N PHE A 110 16.14 5.92 -1.78
CA PHE A 110 15.77 6.99 -0.85
C PHE A 110 15.18 6.37 0.42
N PRO A 111 15.97 6.21 1.50
CA PRO A 111 15.49 5.55 2.71
C PRO A 111 14.51 6.44 3.49
N PHE A 112 13.42 5.85 3.96
CA PHE A 112 12.42 6.49 4.81
C PHE A 112 12.84 6.31 6.28
N LEU A 113 13.54 7.32 6.82
CA LEU A 113 14.06 7.31 8.19
C LEU A 113 13.07 7.95 9.17
N GLY A 114 13.11 7.53 10.43
CA GLY A 114 12.22 8.04 11.48
C GLY A 114 10.82 7.41 11.45
N GLN A 115 10.74 6.14 11.04
CA GLN A 115 9.51 5.38 10.91
C GLN A 115 8.78 5.32 12.25
N LYS A 116 7.47 5.60 12.22
CA LYS A 116 6.57 5.56 13.37
C LYS A 116 5.43 4.61 13.07
N PHE A 117 5.34 3.56 13.86
CA PHE A 117 4.33 2.52 13.70
C PHE A 117 3.23 2.67 14.77
N GLU A 118 2.53 3.79 14.70
CA GLU A 118 1.51 4.20 15.68
C GLU A 118 0.11 3.81 15.22
N ARG A 119 -0.80 3.58 16.18
CA ARG A 119 -2.23 3.33 15.86
C ARG A 119 -2.84 4.52 15.13
N LYS A 120 -3.73 4.24 14.20
CA LYS A 120 -4.37 5.25 13.34
C LYS A 120 -5.88 5.21 13.51
N PRO A 121 -6.44 5.91 14.52
CA PRO A 121 -7.87 5.87 14.81
C PRO A 121 -8.78 6.19 13.62
N ALA A 122 -8.37 7.09 12.72
CA ALA A 122 -9.16 7.42 11.53
C ALA A 122 -9.25 6.24 10.52
N MET A 123 -8.16 5.48 10.35
CA MET A 123 -8.19 4.24 9.56
C MET A 123 -9.06 3.17 10.24
N GLU A 124 -8.99 3.04 11.56
CA GLU A 124 -9.69 1.99 12.32
C GLU A 124 -11.20 2.24 12.48
N ALA A 125 -11.63 3.51 12.46
CA ALA A 125 -13.01 3.90 12.68
C ALA A 125 -13.94 3.41 11.56
N LEU A 126 -15.19 3.11 11.92
CA LEU A 126 -16.27 2.93 10.92
C LEU A 126 -16.54 4.24 10.19
N VAL A 127 -17.03 4.16 8.96
CA VAL A 127 -17.50 5.36 8.24
C VAL A 127 -18.74 5.91 8.96
N PRO A 128 -18.80 7.23 9.24
CA PRO A 128 -19.98 7.84 9.85
C PRO A 128 -21.26 7.63 9.04
N ALA A 129 -22.41 7.59 9.74
CA ALA A 129 -23.70 7.46 9.08
C ALA A 129 -23.93 8.63 8.10
N GLY A 130 -24.29 8.31 6.85
CA GLY A 130 -24.47 9.29 5.77
C GLY A 130 -23.20 9.68 5.03
N GLU A 131 -22.04 9.17 5.43
CA GLU A 131 -20.75 9.41 4.74
C GLU A 131 -20.24 8.16 4.00
N SER A 132 -21.01 7.07 3.97
CA SER A 132 -20.68 5.84 3.24
C SER A 132 -20.79 6.02 1.73
N SER A 133 -19.84 5.44 1.01
CA SER A 133 -19.84 5.33 -0.46
C SER A 133 -20.17 3.90 -0.90
N SER A 134 -20.63 3.73 -2.15
CA SER A 134 -20.76 2.38 -2.71
C SER A 134 -19.38 1.77 -2.97
N ARG A 135 -19.30 0.44 -3.11
CA ARG A 135 -18.04 -0.24 -3.45
C ARG A 135 -17.41 0.33 -4.73
N GLU A 136 -18.23 0.57 -5.75
CA GLU A 136 -17.80 1.12 -7.03
C GLU A 136 -17.26 2.55 -6.88
N GLU A 137 -17.92 3.39 -6.07
CA GLU A 137 -17.45 4.74 -5.79
C GLU A 137 -16.12 4.73 -4.99
N LEU A 138 -15.98 3.82 -4.01
CA LEU A 138 -14.73 3.63 -3.28
C LEU A 138 -13.57 3.28 -4.23
N LEU A 139 -13.80 2.36 -5.17
CA LEU A 139 -12.82 1.96 -6.19
C LEU A 139 -12.51 3.10 -7.17
N GLU A 140 -13.52 3.86 -7.61
CA GLU A 140 -13.33 5.02 -8.47
C GLU A 140 -12.45 6.08 -7.80
N ILE A 141 -12.72 6.40 -6.54
CA ILE A 141 -11.95 7.38 -5.76
C ILE A 141 -10.50 6.91 -5.56
N ALA A 142 -10.30 5.63 -5.20
CA ALA A 142 -8.97 5.04 -5.03
C ALA A 142 -8.19 5.00 -6.35
N ASN A 143 -8.81 4.60 -7.45
CA ASN A 143 -8.15 4.63 -8.76
C ASN A 143 -7.84 6.06 -9.22
N GLY A 144 -8.75 7.02 -8.96
CA GLY A 144 -8.56 8.43 -9.26
C GLY A 144 -7.32 9.04 -8.57
N TYR A 145 -6.91 8.50 -7.42
CA TYR A 145 -5.63 8.88 -6.78
C TYR A 145 -4.45 8.53 -7.68
N PHE A 146 -4.40 7.30 -8.19
CA PHE A 146 -3.36 6.90 -9.13
C PHE A 146 -3.41 7.68 -10.45
N GLU A 147 -4.60 8.03 -10.95
CA GLU A 147 -4.73 8.92 -12.11
C GLU A 147 -4.29 10.37 -11.83
N THR A 148 -4.33 10.80 -10.56
CA THR A 148 -3.83 12.11 -10.12
C THR A 148 -2.30 12.15 -10.06
N ILE A 149 -1.68 11.03 -9.64
CA ILE A 149 -0.23 10.85 -9.65
C ILE A 149 0.30 10.74 -11.08
N GLU A 150 -0.34 9.91 -11.91
CA GLU A 150 0.19 9.58 -13.23
C GLU A 150 0.33 10.85 -14.08
N ARG A 151 1.59 11.24 -14.32
CA ARG A 151 1.94 12.49 -14.99
C ARG A 151 1.30 13.71 -14.31
N ASN A 152 1.49 13.82 -13.00
CA ASN A 152 0.94 14.88 -12.18
C ASN A 152 1.26 16.28 -12.73
N ASP A 153 0.24 16.94 -13.28
CA ASP A 153 0.31 18.27 -13.91
C ASP A 153 -0.47 19.34 -13.13
N GLY A 154 -0.93 19.01 -11.92
CA GLY A 154 -1.82 19.84 -11.10
C GLY A 154 -3.29 19.47 -11.22
N THR A 155 -3.69 18.66 -12.22
CA THR A 155 -5.07 18.18 -12.36
C THR A 155 -5.37 17.11 -11.32
N ILE A 156 -6.40 17.35 -10.52
CA ILE A 156 -6.89 16.39 -9.51
C ILE A 156 -8.00 15.54 -10.13
N ARG A 157 -7.86 14.21 -10.04
CA ARG A 157 -8.81 13.21 -10.57
C ARG A 157 -9.48 12.36 -9.48
N THR A 158 -9.29 12.75 -8.22
CA THR A 158 -9.98 12.19 -7.05
C THR A 158 -10.46 13.32 -6.15
N ARG A 159 -10.85 13.01 -4.91
CA ARG A 159 -11.21 13.99 -3.88
C ARG A 159 -10.43 13.68 -2.63
N PHE A 160 -9.85 14.70 -2.01
CA PHE A 160 -9.18 14.58 -0.72
C PHE A 160 -10.02 15.25 0.35
N PHE A 161 -10.09 14.62 1.51
CA PHE A 161 -10.65 15.25 2.69
C PHE A 161 -9.75 16.42 3.10
N PRO A 162 -10.27 17.54 3.63
CA PRO A 162 -9.45 18.70 3.98
C PRO A 162 -8.28 18.39 4.94
N THR A 163 -8.43 17.38 5.78
CA THR A 163 -7.41 16.93 6.74
C THR A 163 -6.65 15.68 6.26
N CYS A 164 -6.66 15.40 4.96
CA CYS A 164 -6.00 14.23 4.40
C CYS A 164 -4.52 14.17 4.81
N ASN A 165 -4.11 13.00 5.28
CA ASN A 165 -2.71 12.70 5.54
C ASN A 165 -2.28 11.38 4.90
N ARG A 166 -1.01 11.32 4.53
CA ARG A 166 -0.37 10.14 3.96
C ARG A 166 0.83 9.72 4.79
N VAL A 167 0.94 8.42 5.03
CA VAL A 167 2.13 7.77 5.60
C VAL A 167 2.64 6.76 4.59
N GLU A 168 3.92 6.86 4.28
CA GLU A 168 4.63 6.01 3.32
C GLU A 168 5.81 5.36 4.02
N ASN A 169 5.92 4.04 3.95
CA ASN A 169 6.97 3.25 4.59
C ASN A 169 7.14 3.62 6.08
N GLY A 170 6.03 3.87 6.78
CA GLY A 170 6.00 4.25 8.19
C GLY A 170 6.38 5.71 8.49
N VAL A 171 6.60 6.58 7.50
CA VAL A 171 6.91 8.00 7.72
C VAL A 171 5.80 8.88 7.15
N GLN A 172 5.36 9.87 7.92
CA GLN A 172 4.36 10.82 7.44
C GLN A 172 4.95 11.74 6.36
N THR A 173 4.34 11.75 5.18
CA THR A 173 4.80 12.49 4.00
C THR A 173 3.89 13.66 3.61
N THR A 174 3.00 14.05 4.52
CA THR A 174 2.12 15.22 4.43
C THR A 174 2.13 15.99 5.74
N ASN A 175 2.01 17.32 5.70
CA ASN A 175 2.05 18.17 6.89
C ASN A 175 3.26 17.91 7.82
N ASN A 176 4.40 17.48 7.26
CA ASN A 176 5.60 17.11 8.00
C ASN A 176 6.77 18.05 7.68
N GLN A 177 7.18 18.85 8.67
CA GLN A 177 8.30 19.79 8.55
C GLN A 177 9.68 19.11 8.63
N GLU A 178 9.74 17.92 9.21
CA GLU A 178 10.97 17.18 9.45
C GLU A 178 11.36 16.29 8.26
N PHE A 179 10.42 16.05 7.33
CA PHE A 179 10.70 15.25 6.14
C PHE A 179 11.67 15.99 5.18
N PRO A 180 12.65 15.30 4.57
CA PRO A 180 13.70 15.97 3.78
C PRO A 180 13.18 16.76 2.57
N LEU A 181 12.09 16.31 1.93
CA LEU A 181 11.53 16.96 0.75
C LEU A 181 10.53 18.06 1.16
N PRO A 182 10.70 19.32 0.72
CA PRO A 182 9.82 20.43 1.10
C PRO A 182 8.34 20.21 0.79
N ILE A 183 8.01 19.41 -0.22
CA ILE A 183 6.63 19.11 -0.60
C ILE A 183 5.85 18.48 0.55
N ALA A 184 6.51 17.70 1.40
CA ALA A 184 5.89 16.97 2.50
C ALA A 184 5.34 17.89 3.60
N ARG A 185 5.66 19.19 3.55
CA ARG A 185 5.10 20.21 4.43
C ARG A 185 3.63 20.52 4.13
N LEU A 186 3.16 20.18 2.92
CA LEU A 186 1.80 20.44 2.45
C LEU A 186 0.90 19.23 2.69
N GLY A 187 -0.42 19.44 2.65
CA GLY A 187 -1.43 18.38 2.71
C GLY A 187 -1.61 17.64 1.37
N CYS A 188 -2.28 16.49 1.37
CA CYS A 188 -2.38 15.59 0.20
C CYS A 188 -2.72 16.32 -1.11
N GLU A 189 -3.83 17.05 -1.16
CA GLU A 189 -4.31 17.69 -2.40
C GLU A 189 -3.36 18.78 -2.89
N GLU A 190 -2.79 19.55 -1.96
CA GLU A 190 -1.90 20.65 -2.30
C GLU A 190 -0.61 20.13 -2.97
N GLN A 191 -0.06 19.02 -2.48
CA GLN A 191 1.10 18.39 -3.12
C GLN A 191 0.84 18.03 -4.59
N PHE A 192 -0.35 17.49 -4.88
CA PHE A 192 -0.75 17.15 -6.25
C PHE A 192 -1.04 18.38 -7.10
N ARG A 193 -1.66 19.43 -6.53
CA ARG A 193 -1.92 20.69 -7.26
C ARG A 193 -0.62 21.37 -7.68
N MET A 194 0.46 21.18 -6.94
CA MET A 194 1.79 21.70 -7.30
C MET A 194 2.40 21.02 -8.53
N GLY A 195 1.86 19.88 -8.97
CA GLY A 195 2.50 19.09 -10.04
C GLY A 195 3.81 18.45 -9.58
N TRP A 196 3.96 18.18 -8.28
CA TRP A 196 5.22 17.70 -7.72
C TRP A 196 5.62 16.33 -8.25
N TYR A 197 4.66 15.43 -8.47
CA TYR A 197 4.89 14.04 -8.87
C TYR A 197 5.03 13.86 -10.38
N ARG A 198 5.40 14.93 -11.10
CA ARG A 198 5.49 14.92 -12.57
C ARG A 198 6.47 13.89 -13.12
N TYR A 199 7.42 13.44 -12.31
CA TYR A 199 8.38 12.41 -12.66
C TYR A 199 7.80 10.97 -12.62
N ASP A 200 6.57 10.79 -12.13
CA ASP A 200 5.87 9.51 -12.13
C ASP A 200 5.22 9.27 -13.50
N ASP A 201 5.88 8.47 -14.34
CA ASP A 201 5.56 8.36 -15.77
C ASP A 201 4.32 7.52 -16.07
N ARG A 202 4.18 6.40 -15.36
CA ARG A 202 3.11 5.43 -15.56
C ARG A 202 2.78 4.68 -14.27
N LEU A 203 1.51 4.68 -13.90
CA LEU A 203 0.99 3.88 -12.80
C LEU A 203 0.26 2.68 -13.39
N ARG A 204 0.87 1.50 -13.37
CA ARG A 204 0.39 0.29 -14.06
C ARG A 204 0.09 -0.85 -13.10
N GLY A 205 -0.59 -1.89 -13.61
CA GLY A 205 -0.88 -3.10 -12.84
C GLY A 205 -1.74 -2.83 -11.61
N ARG A 206 -2.54 -1.75 -11.64
CA ARG A 206 -3.40 -1.32 -10.54
C ARG A 206 -4.46 -2.40 -10.31
N ARG A 207 -4.44 -3.03 -9.15
CA ARG A 207 -5.43 -4.00 -8.68
C ARG A 207 -5.97 -3.54 -7.33
N PHE A 208 -7.23 -3.85 -7.04
CA PHE A 208 -7.91 -3.44 -5.82
C PHE A 208 -8.48 -4.66 -5.08
N PRO A 209 -7.62 -5.57 -4.59
CA PRO A 209 -8.06 -6.88 -4.14
C PRO A 209 -8.92 -6.85 -2.86
N LEU A 210 -9.04 -5.73 -2.14
CA LEU A 210 -9.81 -5.65 -0.91
C LEU A 210 -10.53 -4.31 -0.80
N VAL A 211 -11.85 -4.35 -0.56
CA VAL A 211 -12.66 -3.18 -0.19
C VAL A 211 -13.44 -3.46 1.10
N ASP A 212 -13.05 -2.79 2.18
CA ASP A 212 -13.73 -2.82 3.48
C ASP A 212 -14.77 -1.68 3.52
N GLU A 213 -16.00 -1.96 3.10
CA GLU A 213 -17.07 -0.95 3.01
C GLU A 213 -17.46 -0.34 4.37
N GLU A 214 -17.39 -1.12 5.46
CA GLU A 214 -17.74 -0.65 6.81
C GLU A 214 -16.76 0.42 7.30
N ARG A 215 -15.49 0.27 6.97
CA ARG A 215 -14.43 1.24 7.28
C ARG A 215 -14.12 2.18 6.12
N GLY A 216 -14.70 1.96 4.94
CA GLY A 216 -14.42 2.75 3.75
C GLY A 216 -12.95 2.65 3.34
N ILE A 217 -12.34 1.47 3.43
CA ILE A 217 -10.93 1.27 3.05
C ILE A 217 -10.85 0.49 1.75
N VAL A 218 -10.05 0.98 0.79
CA VAL A 218 -9.64 0.24 -0.39
C VAL A 218 -8.15 -0.04 -0.31
N LEU A 219 -7.75 -1.30 -0.45
CA LEU A 219 -6.34 -1.66 -0.63
C LEU A 219 -6.06 -1.88 -2.10
N ALA A 220 -5.00 -1.25 -2.57
CA ALA A 220 -4.50 -1.41 -3.92
C ALA A 220 -3.07 -1.94 -3.94
N TYR A 221 -2.74 -2.66 -5.01
CA TYR A 221 -1.37 -2.97 -5.40
C TYR A 221 -1.12 -2.48 -6.81
N GLY A 222 0.14 -2.19 -7.13
CA GLY A 222 0.51 -1.75 -8.47
C GLY A 222 1.97 -1.35 -8.57
N PHE A 223 2.28 -0.62 -9.64
CA PHE A 223 3.61 -0.09 -9.87
C PHE A 223 3.56 1.40 -10.20
N ILE A 224 4.57 2.14 -9.75
CA ILE A 224 4.90 3.46 -10.26
C ILE A 224 6.18 3.31 -11.08
N ASP A 225 6.07 3.40 -12.39
CA ASP A 225 7.22 3.36 -13.29
C ASP A 225 7.77 4.77 -13.48
N HIS A 226 9.09 4.89 -13.43
CA HIS A 226 9.80 6.11 -13.76
C HIS A 226 10.85 5.79 -14.83
N CYS A 227 10.75 6.40 -16.00
CA CYS A 227 11.78 6.36 -17.03
C CYS A 227 12.96 7.29 -16.69
N GLY A 228 12.75 8.28 -15.82
CA GLY A 228 13.80 9.17 -15.31
C GLY A 228 14.26 10.25 -16.28
N ILE A 229 13.50 10.53 -17.35
CA ILE A 229 13.82 11.60 -18.32
C ILE A 229 13.50 13.00 -17.78
N VAL A 230 12.53 13.10 -16.87
CA VAL A 230 12.16 14.37 -16.23
C VAL A 230 13.27 14.72 -15.26
N GLY A 231 14.08 15.71 -15.64
CA GLY A 231 15.17 16.21 -14.83
C GLY A 231 14.71 17.39 -13.96
N ASP A 232 14.96 18.59 -14.46
CA ASP A 232 14.45 19.82 -13.85
C ASP A 232 13.11 20.20 -14.49
N TYR A 233 12.19 20.70 -13.68
CA TYR A 233 10.85 21.12 -14.11
C TYR A 233 10.34 22.27 -13.25
N THR A 234 9.19 22.81 -13.63
CA THR A 234 8.56 23.92 -12.93
C THR A 234 7.23 23.44 -12.37
N LEU A 235 7.01 23.69 -11.08
CA LEU A 235 5.73 23.46 -10.41
C LEU A 235 4.66 24.42 -10.93
N THR A 236 3.40 24.16 -10.62
CA THR A 236 2.27 24.95 -11.14
C THR A 236 2.27 26.42 -10.67
N ASP A 237 2.94 26.72 -9.56
CA ASP A 237 3.13 28.07 -9.01
C ASP A 237 4.35 28.82 -9.59
N GLY A 238 5.13 28.16 -10.47
CA GLY A 238 6.37 28.72 -11.03
C GLY A 238 7.64 28.35 -10.26
N THR A 239 7.54 27.66 -9.12
CA THR A 239 8.70 27.24 -8.33
C THR A 239 9.53 26.21 -9.11
N PRO A 240 10.87 26.37 -9.23
CA PRO A 240 11.73 25.34 -9.81
C PRO A 240 11.78 24.09 -8.93
N ALA A 241 11.72 22.92 -9.56
CA ALA A 241 11.87 21.62 -8.92
C ALA A 241 12.82 20.72 -9.72
N SER A 242 13.39 19.74 -9.03
CA SER A 242 14.25 18.73 -9.63
C SER A 242 13.72 17.36 -9.23
N SER A 243 13.57 16.48 -10.22
CA SER A 243 13.19 15.10 -9.98
C SER A 243 14.25 14.41 -9.12
N PRO A 244 13.84 13.70 -8.04
CA PRO A 244 14.74 12.82 -7.31
C PRO A 244 15.13 11.58 -8.14
N VAL A 245 14.38 11.31 -9.22
CA VAL A 245 14.57 10.16 -10.10
C VAL A 245 15.24 10.60 -11.39
N ARG A 246 16.49 10.13 -11.61
CA ARG A 246 17.30 10.46 -12.79
C ARG A 246 17.69 9.23 -13.63
N ARG A 247 17.01 8.11 -13.40
CA ARG A 247 17.26 6.84 -14.08
C ARG A 247 16.00 5.96 -14.10
N PRO A 248 15.91 5.01 -15.04
CA PRO A 248 14.81 4.06 -15.05
C PRO A 248 14.77 3.20 -13.78
N HIS A 249 13.62 3.19 -13.11
CA HIS A 249 13.30 2.27 -12.01
C HIS A 249 11.78 2.22 -11.79
N SER A 250 11.29 1.17 -11.13
CA SER A 250 9.88 1.05 -10.77
C SER A 250 9.75 0.89 -9.26
N TYR A 251 8.67 1.40 -8.68
CA TYR A 251 8.21 0.95 -7.37
C TYR A 251 7.19 -0.16 -7.53
N TYR A 252 7.17 -1.11 -6.59
CA TYR A 252 6.03 -1.98 -6.32
C TYR A 252 5.41 -1.58 -4.99
N LEU A 253 4.09 -1.44 -4.93
CA LEU A 253 3.39 -0.86 -3.79
C LEU A 253 2.22 -1.70 -3.31
N ALA A 254 1.93 -1.56 -2.02
CA ALA A 254 0.65 -1.79 -1.38
C ALA A 254 0.19 -0.46 -0.77
N GLU A 255 -0.98 0.05 -1.16
CA GLU A 255 -1.48 1.35 -0.69
C GLU A 255 -2.96 1.26 -0.32
N ALA A 256 -3.28 1.65 0.91
CA ALA A 256 -4.61 1.63 1.48
C ALA A 256 -5.19 3.05 1.60
N PHE A 257 -6.39 3.24 1.08
CA PHE A 257 -7.10 4.52 1.06
C PHE A 257 -8.32 4.46 1.98
N LYS A 258 -8.29 5.21 3.08
CA LYS A 258 -9.48 5.49 3.90
C LYS A 258 -10.29 6.59 3.23
N ILE A 259 -11.53 6.28 2.92
CA ILE A 259 -12.47 7.14 2.19
C ILE A 259 -13.74 7.30 3.03
N ARG A 260 -14.20 8.54 3.14
CA ARG A 260 -15.51 8.88 3.68
C ARG A 260 -16.03 10.17 3.05
N ALA A 261 -17.35 10.32 3.01
CA ALA A 261 -18.01 11.45 2.37
C ALA A 261 -17.51 11.68 0.92
N GLY A 262 -17.23 10.59 0.19
CA GLY A 262 -16.72 10.63 -1.17
C GLY A 262 -15.31 11.23 -1.33
N ALA A 263 -14.48 11.24 -0.27
CA ALA A 263 -13.13 11.79 -0.31
C ALA A 263 -12.13 10.98 0.54
N ILE A 264 -10.86 10.95 0.10
CA ILE A 264 -9.76 10.27 0.79
C ILE A 264 -9.37 11.05 2.04
N GLU A 265 -9.58 10.46 3.22
CA GLU A 265 -9.21 11.02 4.51
C GLU A 265 -7.82 10.62 4.96
N GLN A 266 -7.36 9.41 4.66
CA GLN A 266 -6.05 8.95 5.07
C GLN A 266 -5.51 7.90 4.12
N ILE A 267 -4.18 7.87 3.97
CA ILE A 267 -3.46 6.95 3.11
C ILE A 267 -2.35 6.27 3.91
N GLU A 268 -2.28 4.94 3.82
CA GLU A 268 -1.17 4.12 4.32
C GLU A 268 -0.53 3.39 3.14
N ALA A 269 0.77 3.55 2.91
CA ALA A 269 1.46 2.88 1.82
C ALA A 269 2.77 2.25 2.28
N ASP A 270 3.03 1.06 1.78
CA ASP A 270 4.35 0.44 1.79
C ASP A 270 4.76 0.17 0.34
N PHE A 271 5.98 0.54 -0.02
CA PHE A 271 6.51 0.30 -1.35
C PHE A 271 8.02 0.14 -1.35
N LEU A 272 8.50 -0.55 -2.37
CA LEU A 272 9.91 -0.81 -2.56
C LEU A 272 10.37 -0.58 -4.00
N THR A 273 11.67 -0.35 -4.17
CA THR A 273 12.29 -0.32 -5.49
C THR A 273 12.36 -1.73 -6.11
N VAL A 274 11.90 -1.86 -7.35
CA VAL A 274 12.02 -3.08 -8.17
C VAL A 274 12.62 -2.75 -9.54
N PRO A 275 13.12 -3.75 -10.30
CA PRO A 275 13.60 -3.52 -11.67
C PRO A 275 12.57 -2.79 -12.52
N TYR A 276 13.05 -1.88 -13.38
CA TYR A 276 12.19 -1.10 -14.26
C TYR A 276 11.35 -2.01 -15.17
N HIS A 277 10.04 -1.79 -15.25
CA HIS A 277 9.06 -2.64 -15.94
C HIS A 277 9.00 -4.08 -15.44
N MET A 278 9.35 -4.35 -14.18
CA MET A 278 9.19 -5.69 -13.61
C MET A 278 7.75 -6.17 -13.80
N PRO A 279 7.53 -7.33 -14.46
CA PRO A 279 6.20 -7.89 -14.63
C PRO A 279 5.66 -8.37 -13.29
N SER A 280 4.33 -8.35 -13.11
CA SER A 280 3.73 -8.95 -11.92
C SER A 280 3.35 -10.40 -12.16
N PRO A 281 3.64 -11.32 -11.23
CA PRO A 281 3.08 -12.66 -11.29
C PRO A 281 1.54 -12.64 -11.19
N TRP A 282 0.96 -11.59 -10.60
CA TRP A 282 -0.49 -11.42 -10.45
C TRP A 282 -1.21 -11.05 -11.75
N ASP A 283 -0.54 -10.38 -12.70
CA ASP A 283 -1.14 -9.94 -13.97
C ASP A 283 -1.57 -11.13 -14.85
N SER A 284 -0.86 -12.25 -14.75
CA SER A 284 -1.14 -13.46 -15.51
C SER A 284 -2.40 -14.22 -15.07
N ARG A 285 -3.00 -13.84 -13.94
CA ARG A 285 -4.19 -14.53 -13.40
C ARG A 285 -5.50 -14.14 -14.08
N GLY A 286 -5.50 -13.08 -14.90
CA GLY A 286 -6.70 -12.65 -15.62
C GLY A 286 -7.88 -12.30 -14.72
N GLU A 287 -7.63 -11.96 -13.45
CA GLU A 287 -8.70 -11.58 -12.55
C GLU A 287 -9.27 -10.22 -12.98
N PRO A 288 -10.61 -10.11 -13.06
CA PRO A 288 -11.23 -8.84 -13.41
C PRO A 288 -10.85 -7.78 -12.39
N ILE A 289 -10.67 -6.55 -12.87
CA ILE A 289 -10.60 -5.35 -12.03
C ILE A 289 -12.00 -5.19 -11.40
N THR A 290 -12.27 -5.90 -10.30
CA THR A 290 -13.55 -5.81 -9.57
C THR A 290 -13.47 -4.85 -8.41
#